data_AF-A0A527FTX1-F1
#
_entry.id   AF-A0A527FTX1-F1
#
_cell.length_a   1.000
_cell.length_b   1.000
_cell.length_c   1.000
_cell.angle_alpha   90.00
_cell.angle_beta   90.00
_cell.angle_gamma   90.00
#
_symmetry.space_group_name_H-M   'P 1'
#
loop_
_entity.id
_entity.type
_entity.pdbx_description
1 polymer ?
#
loop_
_entity_poly.entity_id
_entity_poly.type
_entity_poly.pdbx_seq_one_letter_code
_entity_poly.pdbx_strand_id
1 'polypeptide(L)'
;DRHYALKGVRTKASKKNPHGVERHGLYKCSACRSQFTVRMGSIFEESHLPLTKWLQAIHLMCASKKGISAHQMHRILECTYEA
;
A
#
# COMPACT_ATOMS: atom_id res chain seq x y z
N ASP A 1 9.37 8.85 -20.42
CA ASP A 1 8.48 7.76 -19.99
C ASP A 1 7.01 8.14 -20.13
N ARG A 2 6.28 7.53 -21.07
CA ARG A 2 4.85 7.85 -21.28
C ARG A 2 3.98 7.00 -20.36
N HIS A 3 3.82 7.44 -19.11
CA HIS A 3 2.82 6.92 -18.18
C HIS A 3 1.90 8.05 -17.75
N TYR A 4 0.64 7.73 -17.45
CA TYR A 4 -0.33 8.71 -16.97
C TYR A 4 -1.15 8.13 -15.81
N ALA A 5 -1.56 9.02 -14.89
CA ALA A 5 -2.34 8.65 -13.73
C ALA A 5 -3.79 8.35 -14.13
N LEU A 6 -4.33 7.23 -13.64
CA LEU A 6 -5.74 6.90 -13.74
C LEU A 6 -6.45 7.42 -12.48
N LYS A 7 -7.42 8.32 -12.65
CA LYS A 7 -8.25 8.87 -11.56
C LYS A 7 -9.67 8.32 -11.65
N GLY A 8 -10.36 8.12 -10.52
CA GLY A 8 -11.76 7.68 -10.50
C GLY A 8 -11.99 6.18 -10.75
N VAL A 9 -10.93 5.36 -10.75
CA VAL A 9 -11.06 3.91 -10.91
C VAL A 9 -11.51 3.31 -9.58
N ARG A 10 -12.68 2.65 -9.56
CA ARG A 10 -13.27 2.06 -8.34
C ARG A 10 -13.22 0.53 -8.38
N THR A 11 -13.15 -0.09 -7.21
CA THR A 11 -13.39 -1.53 -7.06
C THR A 11 -14.85 -1.88 -7.34
N LYS A 12 -15.14 -3.17 -7.57
CA LYS A 12 -16.52 -3.66 -7.64
C LYS A 12 -17.26 -3.32 -6.34
N ALA A 13 -18.54 -2.97 -6.47
CA ALA A 13 -19.42 -2.79 -5.33
C ALA A 13 -19.45 -4.07 -4.47
N SER A 14 -19.40 -3.91 -3.15
CA SER A 14 -19.51 -5.01 -2.19
C SER A 14 -20.55 -4.66 -1.13
N LYS A 15 -21.01 -5.66 -0.37
CA LYS A 15 -21.95 -5.45 0.75
C LYS A 15 -21.45 -4.40 1.76
N LYS A 16 -20.12 -4.32 1.96
CA LYS A 16 -19.48 -3.35 2.85
C LYS A 16 -19.37 -1.96 2.22
N ASN A 17 -19.19 -1.88 0.89
CA ASN A 17 -19.02 -0.63 0.15
C ASN A 17 -19.92 -0.62 -1.10
N PRO A 18 -21.16 -0.09 -1.01
CA PRO A 18 -22.14 -0.13 -2.09
C PRO A 18 -21.70 0.57 -3.38
N HIS A 19 -20.87 1.61 -3.29
CA HIS A 19 -20.36 2.37 -4.44
C HIS A 19 -18.93 1.96 -4.86
N GLY A 20 -18.34 0.94 -4.23
CA GLY A 20 -16.94 0.57 -4.42
C GLY A 20 -15.97 1.62 -3.86
N VAL A 21 -14.73 1.17 -3.64
CA VAL A 21 -13.64 1.99 -3.10
C VAL A 21 -12.76 2.48 -4.25
N GLU A 22 -12.41 3.77 -4.25
CA GLU A 22 -11.48 4.30 -5.24
C GLU A 22 -10.08 3.71 -5.04
N ARG A 23 -9.45 3.29 -6.14
CA ARG A 23 -8.09 2.76 -6.15
C ARG A 23 -7.10 3.90 -6.38
N HIS A 24 -6.54 4.42 -5.29
CA HIS A 24 -5.54 5.48 -5.34
C HIS A 24 -4.18 4.97 -5.86
N GLY A 25 -3.43 5.85 -6.54
CA GLY A 25 -2.06 5.58 -6.97
C GLY A 25 -1.93 4.66 -8.19
N LEU A 26 -2.97 4.55 -9.01
CA LEU A 26 -2.99 3.73 -10.20
C LEU A 26 -2.44 4.50 -11.42
N TYR A 27 -1.46 3.92 -12.09
CA TYR A 27 -0.86 4.43 -13.31
C TYR A 27 -1.10 3.47 -14.45
N LYS A 28 -1.08 4.01 -15.68
CA LYS A 28 -1.17 3.23 -16.91
C LYS A 28 -0.01 3.55 -17.81
N CYS A 29 0.63 2.51 -18.34
CA CYS A 29 1.68 2.65 -19.33
C CYS A 29 1.06 2.93 -20.71
N SER A 30 1.59 3.91 -21.43
CA SER A 30 1.10 4.24 -22.78
C SER A 30 1.48 3.18 -23.82
N ALA A 31 2.56 2.43 -23.62
CA ALA A 31 3.05 1.44 -24.58
C ALA A 31 2.32 0.10 -24.43
N CYS A 32 2.34 -0.51 -23.24
CA CYS A 32 1.72 -1.81 -23.01
C CYS A 32 0.27 -1.74 -22.56
N ARG A 33 -0.26 -0.55 -22.24
CA ARG A 33 -1.62 -0.31 -21.71
C ARG A 33 -1.94 -1.04 -20.39
N SER A 34 -0.95 -1.66 -19.76
CA SER A 34 -1.09 -2.30 -18.45
C SER A 34 -1.21 -1.26 -17.33
N GLN A 35 -2.00 -1.61 -16.32
CA GLN A 35 -2.15 -0.83 -15.09
C GLN A 35 -1.10 -1.29 -14.09
N PHE A 36 -0.48 -0.34 -13.39
CA PHE A 36 0.47 -0.64 -12.34
C PHE A 36 0.33 0.38 -11.20
N THR A 37 0.85 0.01 -10.04
CA THR A 37 1.00 0.92 -8.90
C THR A 37 2.48 0.98 -8.53
N VAL A 38 2.87 1.94 -7.69
CA VAL A 38 4.25 2.06 -7.18
C VAL A 38 4.69 0.80 -6.39
N ARG A 39 3.76 -0.06 -6.00
CA ARG A 39 4.07 -1.32 -5.30
C ARG A 39 4.53 -2.45 -6.22
N MET A 40 4.20 -2.42 -7.50
CA MET A 40 4.53 -3.50 -8.44
C MET A 40 6.06 -3.64 -8.56
N GLY A 41 6.60 -4.84 -8.36
CA GLY A 41 8.03 -5.12 -8.36
C GLY A 41 8.78 -4.67 -7.11
N SER A 42 8.07 -4.21 -6.06
CA SER A 42 8.67 -3.83 -4.78
C SER A 42 8.42 -4.89 -3.71
N ILE A 43 9.15 -4.81 -2.60
CA ILE A 43 8.90 -5.64 -1.40
C ILE A 43 7.48 -5.49 -0.82
N PHE A 44 6.72 -4.49 -1.26
CA PHE A 44 5.35 -4.22 -0.81
C PHE A 44 4.26 -4.76 -1.74
N GLU A 45 4.62 -5.46 -2.82
CA GLU A 45 3.69 -5.91 -3.86
C GLU A 45 2.54 -6.77 -3.30
N GLU A 46 2.87 -7.77 -2.51
CA GLU A 46 1.91 -8.68 -1.88
C GLU A 46 1.46 -8.21 -0.48
N SER A 47 1.88 -7.03 -0.06
CA SER A 47 1.54 -6.55 1.28
C SER A 47 0.08 -6.09 1.38
N HIS A 48 -0.64 -6.68 2.33
CA HIS A 48 -2.03 -6.29 2.65
C HIS A 48 -2.11 -5.00 3.46
N LEU A 49 -0.98 -4.54 4.01
CA LEU A 49 -0.90 -3.30 4.78
C LEU A 49 -0.79 -2.08 3.84
N PRO A 50 -1.36 -0.93 4.22
CA PRO A 50 -1.17 0.30 3.47
C PRO A 50 0.28 0.78 3.57
N LEU A 51 0.79 1.39 2.49
CA LEU A 51 2.16 1.91 2.43
C LEU A 51 2.49 2.92 3.53
N THR A 52 1.51 3.68 4.02
CA THR A 52 1.69 4.63 5.13
C THR A 52 2.18 3.92 6.39
N LYS A 53 1.64 2.74 6.72
CA LYS A 53 2.10 1.93 7.86
C LYS A 53 3.51 1.39 7.63
N TRP A 54 3.85 1.00 6.40
CA TRP A 54 5.20 0.58 6.05
C TRP A 54 6.24 1.69 6.20
N LEU A 55 5.92 2.92 5.77
CA LEU A 55 6.82 4.05 5.92
C LEU A 55 7.05 4.40 7.40
N GLN A 56 6.00 4.31 8.24
CA GLN A 56 6.14 4.45 9.68
C GLN A 56 7.00 3.33 10.28
N ALA A 57 6.79 2.09 9.88
CA ALA A 57 7.61 0.95 10.30
C ALA A 57 9.09 1.15 9.96
N ILE A 58 9.39 1.54 8.72
CA ILE A 58 10.76 1.83 8.26
C ILE A 58 11.38 2.95 9.09
N HIS A 59 10.65 4.03 9.31
CA HIS A 59 11.13 5.14 10.13
C HIS A 59 11.48 4.70 11.54
N LEU A 60 10.62 3.92 12.21
CA LEU A 60 10.86 3.40 13.56
C LEU A 60 12.08 2.48 13.62
N MET A 61 12.28 1.64 12.60
CA MET A 61 13.45 0.78 12.50
C MET A 61 14.74 1.59 12.33
N CYS A 62 14.74 2.60 11.46
CA CYS A 62 15.93 3.44 11.20
C CYS A 62 16.22 4.44 12.33
N ALA A 63 15.20 4.92 13.04
CA ALA A 63 15.36 5.88 14.13
C ALA A 63 15.85 5.22 15.43
N SER A 64 15.67 3.90 15.60
CA SER A 64 16.08 3.21 16.82
C SER A 64 17.54 2.73 16.75
N LYS A 65 18.38 3.26 17.64
CA LYS A 65 19.78 2.82 17.80
C LYS A 65 19.94 1.33 18.15
N LYS A 66 18.94 0.71 18.77
CA LYS A 66 18.96 -0.70 19.21
C LYS A 66 18.03 -1.61 18.39
N GLY A 67 17.40 -1.09 17.34
CA GLY A 67 16.28 -1.76 16.67
C GLY A 67 14.99 -1.70 17.50
N ILE A 68 13.90 -2.22 16.92
CA ILE A 68 12.58 -2.24 17.55
C ILE A 68 12.03 -3.67 17.54
N SER A 69 11.45 -4.11 18.64
CA SER A 69 10.82 -5.44 18.71
C SER A 69 9.54 -5.47 17.85
N ALA A 70 9.26 -6.60 17.21
CA ALA A 70 8.03 -6.80 16.45
C ALA A 70 6.78 -6.53 17.30
N HIS A 71 6.78 -6.91 18.60
CA HIS A 71 5.68 -6.62 19.52
C HIS A 71 5.56 -5.13 19.89
N GLN A 72 6.66 -4.38 19.84
CA GLN A 72 6.60 -2.92 20.01
C GLN A 72 5.99 -2.29 18.77
N MET A 73 6.43 -2.69 17.57
CA MET A 73 5.84 -2.23 16.30
C MET A 73 4.35 -2.55 16.21
N HIS A 74 3.93 -3.75 16.59
CA HIS A 74 2.52 -4.16 16.61
C HIS A 74 1.66 -3.21 17.43
N ARG A 75 2.13 -2.78 18.61
CA ARG A 75 1.41 -1.85 19.49
C ARG A 75 1.38 -0.42 18.95
N ILE A 76 2.46 0.03 18.31
CA ILE A 76 2.56 1.40 17.79
C ILE A 76 1.75 1.56 16.50
N LEU A 77 1.83 0.57 15.60
CA LEU A 77 1.21 0.62 14.27
C LEU A 77 -0.21 0.04 14.25
N GLU A 78 -0.68 -0.49 15.39
CA GLU A 78 -1.98 -1.12 15.56
C GLU A 78 -2.31 -2.06 14.39
N CYS A 79 -1.37 -2.95 14.09
CA CYS A 79 -1.48 -3.90 12.99
C CYS A 79 -1.49 -5.33 13.54
N THR A 80 -2.54 -6.07 13.26
CA THR A 80 -2.66 -7.48 13.64
C THR A 80 -2.04 -8.38 12.58
N TYR A 81 -1.54 -9.55 13.00
CA TYR A 81 -1.05 -10.58 12.08
C TYR A 81 -2.21 -11.27 11.34
N GLU A 82 -3.42 -11.24 11.91
CA GLU A 82 -4.62 -11.71 11.26
C GLU A 82 -5.17 -10.60 10.34
N ALA A 83 -5.03 -10.83 9.03
CA ALA A 83 -5.60 -10.04 7.95
C ALA A 83 -6.25 -10.98 6.92
#